data_AF-A0A850NU13-F1
#
_entry.id   AF-A0A850NU13-F1
#
_cell.length_a   1.000
_cell.length_b   1.000
_cell.length_c   1.000
_cell.angle_alpha   90.00
_cell.angle_beta   90.00
_cell.angle_gamma   90.00
#
_symmetry.space_group_name_H-M   'P 1'
#
loop_
_entity.id
_entity.type
_entity.pdbx_description
1 polymer ?
#
loop_
_entity_poly.entity_id
_entity_poly.type
_entity_poly.pdbx_seq_one_letter_code
_entity_poly.pdbx_strand_id
1 'polypeptide(L)' 'MDALILSENLAGLRAQAWGLAELAGLAHRTVDVVPSGLMRHLPARFWPAPLAAVSGQDVD' A
#
# COMPACT_ATOMS: atom_id res chain seq x y z
N MET A 1 15.41 -7.53 -7.05
CA MET A 1 14.12 -7.02 -7.54
C MET A 1 13.27 -6.89 -6.30
N ASP A 2 12.67 -5.73 -6.10
CA ASP A 2 12.04 -5.39 -4.82
C ASP A 2 10.55 -5.14 -5.03
N ALA A 3 9.76 -5.52 -4.03
CA ALA A 3 8.32 -5.35 -4.02
C ALA A 3 7.93 -4.24 -3.04
N LEU A 4 7.26 -3.21 -3.54
CA LEU A 4 6.63 -2.20 -2.70
C LEU A 4 5.17 -2.58 -2.45
N ILE A 5 4.81 -2.77 -1.18
CA ILE A 5 3.46 -3.12 -0.76
C ILE A 5 2.78 -1.86 -0.23
N LEU A 6 1.77 -1.40 -0.97
CA LEU A 6 0.90 -0.29 -0.58
C LEU A 6 -0.40 -0.88 -0.02
N SER A 7 -0.64 -0.68 1.27
CA SER A 7 -1.85 -1.17 1.93
C SER A 7 -2.30 -0.20 3.02
N GLU A 8 -3.60 -0.13 3.30
CA GLU A 8 -4.08 0.39 4.58
C GLU A 8 -3.51 -0.47 5.72
N ASN A 9 -3.45 0.07 6.95
CA ASN A 9 -2.91 -0.66 8.13
C ASN A 9 -3.89 -1.75 8.63
N LEU A 10 -4.13 -2.73 7.76
CA LEU A 10 -4.93 -3.91 7.99
C LEU A 10 -3.97 -5.09 8.08
N ALA A 11 -3.67 -5.52 9.31
CA ALA A 11 -2.65 -6.53 9.60
C ALA A 11 -2.81 -7.81 8.76
N GLY A 12 -4.04 -8.25 8.51
CA GLY A 12 -4.32 -9.47 7.73
C GLY A 12 -4.02 -9.32 6.23
N LEU A 13 -4.32 -8.17 5.63
CA LEU A 13 -4.02 -7.90 4.22
C LEU A 13 -2.51 -7.79 4.00
N ARG A 14 -1.82 -7.15 4.95
CA ARG A 14 -0.37 -6.99 4.93
C ARG A 14 0.36 -8.33 5.01
N ALA A 15 -0.06 -9.22 5.90
CA ALA A 15 0.53 -10.55 6.03
C ALA A 15 0.41 -11.38 4.74
N GLN A 16 -0.71 -11.26 4.01
CA GLN A 16 -0.89 -11.94 2.73
C GLN A 16 0.06 -11.39 1.65
N ALA A 17 0.20 -10.07 1.58
CA ALA A 17 1.11 -9.42 0.64
C ALA A 17 2.58 -9.76 0.92
N TRP A 18 2.97 -9.86 2.20
CA TRP A 18 4.31 -10.33 2.59
C TRP A 18 4.58 -11.76 2.15
N GLY A 19 3.65 -12.69 2.43
CA GLY A 19 3.82 -14.08 2.00
C GLY A 19 3.96 -14.23 0.48
N LEU A 20 3.27 -13.38 -0.30
CA LEU A 20 3.44 -13.34 -1.76
C LEU A 20 4.81 -12.82 -2.19
N ALA A 21 5.30 -11.75 -1.55
CA ALA A 21 6.61 -11.21 -1.86
C ALA A 21 7.74 -12.18 -1.47
N GLU A 22 7.62 -12.84 -0.31
CA GLU A 22 8.53 -13.90 0.14
C GLU A 22 8.53 -15.08 -0.82
N LEU A 23 7.36 -15.56 -1.25
CA LEU A 23 7.23 -16.65 -2.23
C LEU A 23 7.90 -16.29 -3.56
N ALA A 24 7.84 -15.03 -3.96
CA ALA A 24 8.49 -14.53 -5.17
C ALA A 24 10.00 -14.26 -4.99
N GLY A 25 10.56 -14.43 -3.78
CA GLY A 25 11.96 -14.13 -3.48
C GLY A 25 12.29 -12.63 -3.58
N LEU A 26 11.28 -11.76 -3.43
CA LEU A 26 11.43 -10.32 -3.51
C LEU A 26 11.64 -9.74 -2.11
N ALA A 27 12.65 -8.88 -1.96
CA ALA A 27 12.73 -8.03 -0.79
C ALA A 27 11.49 -7.13 -0.77
N HIS A 28 10.82 -7.03 0.37
CA HIS A 28 9.56 -6.29 0.46
C HIS A 28 9.64 -5.17 1.50
N ARG A 29 9.06 -4.02 1.13
CA ARG A 29 8.82 -2.90 2.05
C ARG A 29 7.33 -2.60 2.06
N THR A 30 6.80 -2.23 3.22
CA THR A 30 5.42 -1.79 3.34
C THR A 30 5.36 -0.32 3.61
N VAL A 31 4.50 0.36 2.85
CA VAL A 31 4.15 1.76 3.06
C VAL A 31 2.68 1.80 3.40
N ASP A 32 2.37 2.40 4.55
CA ASP A 32 0.99 2.55 5.00
C ASP A 32 0.30 3.62 4.16
N VAL A 33 -0.84 3.24 3.57
CA VAL A 33 -1.71 4.19 2.89
C VAL A 33 -2.49 4.95 3.95
N VAL A 34 -2.30 6.27 4.01
CA VAL A 34 -3.06 7.16 4.90
C VAL A 34 -4.02 8.01 4.05
N PRO A 35 -5.30 7.62 3.92
CA PRO A 35 -6.28 8.40 3.20
C PRO A 35 -6.46 9.79 3.84
N SER A 36 -6.59 10.84 3.03
CA SER A 36 -6.86 12.20 3.51
C SER A 36 -8.07 12.84 2.81
N GLY A 37 -8.59 13.94 3.38
CA GLY A 37 -9.74 14.65 2.80
C GLY A 37 -10.98 13.77 2.61
N LEU A 38 -11.62 13.87 1.44
CA LEU A 38 -12.77 13.04 1.04
C LEU A 38 -12.40 11.57 0.80
N MET A 39 -11.13 11.27 0.53
CA MET A 39 -10.67 9.91 0.20
C MET A 39 -10.76 8.97 1.40
N ARG A 40 -10.80 9.50 2.63
CA ARG A 40 -11.02 8.71 3.85
C ARG A 40 -12.40 8.04 3.93
N HIS A 41 -13.37 8.53 3.16
CA HIS A 41 -14.76 8.05 3.19
C HIS A 41 -15.14 7.26 1.94
N LEU A 42 -14.23 7.15 0.98
CA LEU A 42 -14.46 6.47 -0.29
C LEU A 42 -13.55 5.25 -0.38
N PRO A 43 -14.06 4.08 -0.79
CA PRO A 43 -13.21 2.96 -1.16
C PRO A 43 -12.14 3.37 -2.19
N ALA A 44 -10.92 2.86 -2.05
CA ALA A 44 -9.77 3.23 -2.90
C ALA A 44 -10.04 3.15 -4.42
N ARG A 45 -10.90 2.24 -4.86
CA ARG A 45 -11.33 2.11 -6.28
C ARG A 45 -12.04 3.34 -6.85
N PHE A 46 -12.50 4.24 -5.99
CA PHE A 46 -13.17 5.49 -6.37
C PHE A 46 -12.29 6.72 -6.20
N TRP A 47 -11.02 6.55 -5.83
CA TRP A 47 -10.11 7.69 -5.72
C TRP A 47 -9.72 8.15 -7.12
N PRO A 48 -9.74 9.47 -7.40
CA PRO A 48 -9.44 10.00 -8.73
C PRO A 48 -7.97 9.78 -9.14
N ALA A 49 -7.05 9.78 -8.17
CA ALA A 49 -5.64 9.49 -8.36
C ALA A 49 -5.11 8.72 -7.14
N PRO A 50 -5.35 7.40 -7.06
CA PRO A 50 -5.07 6.62 -5.86
C PRO A 50 -3.59 6.63 -5.48
N LEU A 51 -2.71 6.62 -6.49
CA LEU A 51 -1.26 6.69 -6.31
C LEU A 51 -0.79 8.09 -5.84
N ALA A 52 -1.45 9.17 -6.28
CA ALA A 52 -1.11 10.51 -5.82
C ALA A 52 -1.47 10.72 -4.34
N ALA A 53 -2.50 10.02 -3.85
CA ALA A 53 -2.87 10.03 -2.44
C ALA A 53 -1.85 9.31 -1.53
N VAL A 54 -0.97 8.47 -2.08
CA VAL A 54 0.08 7.73 -1.35
C VAL A 54 1.50 8.22 -1.61
N SER A 55 1.70 9.12 -2.58
CA SER A 55 3.02 9.63 -3.01
C SER A 55 3.75 10.50 -1.97
N GLY A 56 3.19 10.66 -0.76
CA GLY A 56 3.75 11.49 0.31
C GLY A 56 4.60 10.73 1.35
N GLN A 57 4.80 9.42 1.19
CA GLN A 57 5.70 8.64 2.04
C GLN A 57 6.93 8.26 1.21
N ASP A 58 8.11 8.76 1.60
CA ASP A 58 9.40 8.50 0.93
C ASP A 58 9.56 7.02 0.56
N VAL A 59 9.53 6.75 -0.74
CA VAL A 59 10.01 5.49 -1.32
C VAL A 59 11.47 5.75 -1.70
N ASP A 60 12.36 5.64 -0.72
CA ASP A 60 13.82 5.63 -0.92
C ASP A 60 14.30 4.22 -1.32
#